data_AF-A0AAW8APH7-F1
#
_entry.id   AF-A0AAW8APH7-F1
#
_cell.length_a   1.000
_cell.length_b   1.000
_cell.length_c   1.000
_cell.angle_alpha   90.00
_cell.angle_beta   90.00
_cell.angle_gamma   90.00
#
_symmetry.space_group_name_H-M   'P 1'
#
loop_
_entity.id
_entity.type
_entity.pdbx_description
1 polymer ?
#
loop_
_entity_poly.entity_id
_entity_poly.type
_entity_poly.pdbx_seq_one_letter_code
_entity_poly.pdbx_strand_id
1 'polypeptide(L)'
;VLFDNLAQMRDARARRDSERVLTYGARGNPTSHALEDLVTELEGGYRSRLYGTGLAAAAQVFLAYLRPGDHVLITDAVYSPVRKLASEFLQP
;
A
#
# COMPACT_ATOMS: atom_id res chain seq x y z
N VAL A 1 -16.81 3.57 10.19
CA VAL A 1 -17.31 4.74 9.43
C VAL A 1 -18.81 4.64 9.44
N LEU A 2 -19.49 5.64 9.98
CA LEU A 2 -20.95 5.72 9.94
C LEU A 2 -21.34 6.76 8.89
N PHE A 3 -22.47 6.52 8.23
CA PHE A 3 -23.07 7.45 7.28
C PHE A 3 -24.49 7.74 7.74
N ASP A 4 -24.89 9.00 7.66
CA ASP A 4 -26.21 9.46 8.10
C ASP A 4 -27.32 8.95 7.16
N ASN A 5 -26.98 8.70 5.88
CA ASN A 5 -27.90 8.16 4.89
C ASN A 5 -27.19 7.46 3.72
N LEU A 6 -27.98 6.81 2.86
CA LEU A 6 -27.51 6.09 1.68
C LEU A 6 -26.86 6.99 0.62
N ALA A 7 -27.32 8.24 0.49
CA ALA A 7 -26.76 9.16 -0.49
C ALA A 7 -25.32 9.52 -0.13
N GLN A 8 -25.05 9.81 1.15
CA GLN A 8 -23.70 10.05 1.67
C GLN A 8 -22.79 8.84 1.49
N MET A 9 -23.27 7.62 1.80
CA MET A 9 -22.49 6.40 1.57
C MET A 9 -22.14 6.22 0.09
N ARG A 10 -23.08 6.50 -0.83
CA ARG A 10 -22.85 6.38 -2.28
C ARG A 10 -21.83 7.40 -2.78
N ASP A 11 -21.92 8.65 -2.34
CA ASP A 11 -20.94 9.70 -2.66
C ASP A 11 -19.53 9.30 -2.20
N ALA A 12 -19.39 8.92 -0.92
CA ALA A 12 -18.11 8.49 -0.37
C ALA A 12 -17.53 7.29 -1.13
N ARG A 13 -18.37 6.35 -1.56
CA ARG A 13 -17.95 5.19 -2.37
C ARG A 13 -17.53 5.56 -3.79
N ALA A 14 -18.11 6.59 -4.40
CA ALA A 14 -17.74 7.03 -5.75
C ALA A 14 -16.36 7.70 -5.77
N ARG A 15 -16.01 8.43 -4.69
CA ARG A 15 -14.78 9.23 -4.59
C ARG A 15 -13.56 8.47 -4.04
N ARG A 16 -13.79 7.36 -3.33
CA ARG A 16 -12.73 6.63 -2.58
C ARG A 16 -11.56 6.10 -3.41
N ASP A 17 -11.70 6.02 -4.74
CA ASP A 17 -10.65 5.48 -5.60
C ASP A 17 -9.63 6.55 -6.02
N SER A 18 -10.03 7.82 -6.01
CA SER A 18 -9.17 8.98 -6.29
C SER A 18 -8.81 9.78 -5.04
N GLU A 19 -9.64 9.74 -4.01
CA GLU A 19 -9.52 10.57 -2.80
C GLU A 19 -9.37 9.74 -1.51
N ARG A 20 -8.72 10.30 -0.50
CA ARG A 20 -8.66 9.74 0.86
C ARG A 20 -9.97 9.98 1.62
N VAL A 21 -11.05 9.33 1.19
CA VAL A 21 -12.36 9.37 1.85
C VAL A 21 -12.54 8.14 2.74
N LEU A 22 -12.90 8.37 4.01
CA LEU A 22 -13.19 7.27 4.95
C LEU A 22 -14.43 6.52 4.50
N THR A 23 -14.25 5.24 4.16
CA THR A 23 -15.34 4.36 3.75
C THR A 23 -15.37 3.05 4.53
N TYR A 24 -14.19 2.46 4.74
CA TYR A 24 -14.03 1.22 5.49
C TYR A 24 -12.62 1.14 6.06
N GLY A 25 -12.44 0.53 7.24
CA GLY A 25 -11.15 0.53 7.95
C GLY A 25 -9.99 -0.08 7.15
N ALA A 26 -10.27 -1.08 6.30
CA ALA A 26 -9.24 -1.68 5.44
C ALA A 26 -8.70 -0.73 4.35
N ARG A 27 -9.40 0.38 4.06
CA ARG A 27 -8.93 1.43 3.13
C ARG A 27 -8.09 2.50 3.83
N GLY A 28 -8.02 2.45 5.16
CA GLY A 28 -7.38 3.47 5.98
C GLY A 28 -8.30 3.98 7.09
N ASN A 29 -7.69 4.67 8.05
CA ASN A 29 -8.35 5.32 9.17
C ASN A 29 -7.57 6.60 9.51
N PRO A 30 -8.13 7.53 10.31
CA PRO A 30 -7.48 8.79 10.63
C PRO A 30 -6.06 8.65 11.18
N THR A 31 -5.84 7.70 12.10
CA THR A 31 -4.52 7.48 12.71
C THR A 31 -3.50 6.98 11.69
N SER A 32 -3.89 6.02 10.85
CA SER A 32 -3.02 5.50 9.79
C SER A 32 -2.69 6.58 8.76
N HIS A 33 -3.66 7.41 8.36
CA HIS A 33 -3.39 8.53 7.44
C HIS A 33 -2.43 9.55 8.03
N ALA A 34 -2.59 9.91 9.31
CA ALA A 34 -1.68 10.84 9.98
C ALA A 34 -0.23 10.32 10.00
N LEU A 35 -0.03 9.02 10.23
CA LEU A 35 1.28 8.40 10.17
C LEU A 35 1.84 8.36 8.73
N GLU A 36 0.99 8.05 7.73
CA GLU A 36 1.39 8.14 6.32
C GLU A 36 1.86 9.55 5.95
N ASP A 37 1.14 10.58 6.40
CA ASP A 37 1.46 11.98 6.13
C ASP A 37 2.79 12.38 6.79
N LEU A 38 3.00 12.04 8.05
CA LEU A 38 4.25 12.30 8.77
C LEU A 38 5.45 11.64 8.07
N VAL A 39 5.34 10.37 7.70
CA VAL A 39 6.44 9.67 6.99
C VAL A 39 6.68 10.30 5.63
N THR A 40 5.63 10.71 4.92
CA THR A 40 5.76 11.38 3.62
C THR A 40 6.54 12.69 3.76
N GLU A 41 6.24 13.48 4.80
CA GLU A 41 6.93 14.74 5.11
C GLU A 41 8.41 14.51 5.43
N LEU A 42 8.71 13.53 6.28
CA LEU A 42 10.09 13.23 6.69
C LEU A 42 10.97 12.76 5.52
N GLU A 43 10.42 11.94 4.62
CA GLU A 43 11.14 11.38 3.48
C GLU A 43 11.15 12.31 2.25
N GLY A 44 10.39 13.41 2.29
CA GLY A 44 10.21 14.31 1.13
C GLY A 44 9.54 13.62 -0.07
N GLY A 45 8.75 12.58 0.18
CA GLY A 45 8.11 11.76 -0.86
C GLY A 45 6.80 12.36 -1.38
N TYR A 46 6.26 11.77 -2.47
CA TYR A 46 4.93 12.15 -2.96
C TYR A 46 3.82 11.66 -2.02
N ARG A 47 3.88 10.39 -1.60
CA ARG A 47 2.96 9.71 -0.68
C ARG A 47 3.61 8.49 -0.04
N SER A 48 3.19 8.17 1.18
CA SER A 48 3.49 6.92 1.89
C SER A 48 2.26 6.02 2.04
N ARG A 49 2.51 4.71 2.16
CA ARG A 49 1.49 3.69 2.43
C ARG A 49 1.90 2.78 3.56
N LEU A 50 0.97 2.49 4.47
CA LEU A 50 1.21 1.57 5.57
C LEU A 50 0.81 0.13 5.24
N TYR A 51 1.59 -0.80 5.77
CA TYR A 51 1.38 -2.24 5.65
C TYR A 51 1.51 -2.90 7.03
N GLY A 52 0.88 -4.07 7.20
CA GLY A 52 0.91 -4.78 8.48
C GLY A 52 2.30 -5.26 8.89
N THR A 53 3.24 -5.43 7.95
CA THR A 53 4.64 -5.78 8.21
C THR A 53 5.56 -5.16 7.15
N GLY A 54 6.86 -5.08 7.44
CA GLY A 54 7.86 -4.65 6.46
C GLY A 54 7.97 -5.59 5.25
N LEU A 55 7.78 -6.91 5.45
CA LEU A 55 7.76 -7.86 4.34
C LEU A 55 6.55 -7.63 3.43
N ALA A 56 5.38 -7.35 3.98
CA ALA A 56 4.19 -7.02 3.19
C ALA A 56 4.39 -5.72 2.38
N ALA A 57 5.04 -4.71 2.96
CA ALA A 57 5.40 -3.49 2.24
C ALA A 57 6.32 -3.78 1.04
N ALA A 58 7.39 -4.55 1.26
CA ALA A 58 8.31 -4.94 0.18
C ALA A 58 7.61 -5.79 -0.89
N ALA A 59 6.80 -6.78 -0.48
CA ALA A 59 6.06 -7.64 -1.40
C ALA A 59 5.10 -6.84 -2.30
N GLN A 60 4.40 -5.86 -1.74
CA GLN A 60 3.45 -5.06 -2.50
C GLN A 60 4.12 -4.24 -3.61
N VAL A 61 5.36 -3.78 -3.42
CA VAL A 61 6.12 -3.09 -4.47
C VAL A 61 6.28 -4.01 -5.69
N PHE A 62 6.70 -5.25 -5.49
CA PHE A 62 6.85 -6.20 -6.59
C PHE A 62 5.51 -6.48 -7.27
N LEU A 63 4.46 -6.77 -6.50
CA LEU A 63 3.14 -7.13 -7.05
C LEU A 63 2.40 -5.96 -7.72
N ALA A 64 2.69 -4.73 -7.33
CA ALA A 64 2.07 -3.56 -7.94
C ALA A 64 2.70 -3.17 -9.29
N TYR A 65 3.98 -3.47 -9.49
CA TYR A 65 4.73 -2.98 -10.65
C TYR A 65 5.19 -4.08 -11.61
N LEU A 66 5.40 -5.30 -11.15
CA LEU A 66 5.87 -6.41 -12.00
C LEU A 66 4.69 -7.17 -12.60
N ARG A 67 4.91 -7.66 -13.82
CA ARG A 67 4.07 -8.62 -14.52
C ARG A 67 4.87 -9.89 -14.82
N PRO A 68 4.23 -11.04 -15.09
CA PRO A 68 4.94 -12.25 -15.50
C PRO A 68 5.86 -11.98 -16.70
N GLY A 69 7.13 -12.38 -16.56
CA GLY A 69 8.17 -12.15 -17.58
C GLY A 69 8.98 -10.87 -17.40
N ASP A 70 8.58 -9.95 -16.50
CA ASP A 70 9.41 -8.79 -16.16
C ASP A 70 10.68 -9.21 -15.39
N HIS A 71 11.71 -8.39 -15.47
CA HIS A 71 12.99 -8.58 -14.78
C HIS A 71 13.14 -7.56 -13.64
N VAL A 72 13.58 -8.01 -12.47
CA VAL A 72 13.92 -7.13 -11.34
C VAL A 72 15.34 -7.40 -10.84
N LEU A 73 16.10 -6.33 -10.58
CA LEU A 73 17.42 -6.40 -9.97
C LEU A 73 17.32 -6.06 -8.48
N ILE A 74 17.85 -6.93 -7.62
CA ILE A 74 17.93 -6.74 -6.17
C ILE A 74 19.37 -6.99 -5.71
N THR A 75 19.81 -6.25 -4.69
CA THR A 75 21.16 -6.42 -4.12
C THR A 75 21.33 -7.78 -3.45
N ASP A 76 22.55 -8.33 -3.48
CA ASP A 76 22.82 -9.60 -2.81
C ASP A 76 22.73 -9.52 -1.28
N ALA A 77 22.90 -8.33 -0.72
CA ALA A 77 22.76 -8.08 0.71
C ALA A 77 21.29 -7.85 1.14
N VAL A 78 20.31 -8.10 0.25
CA VAL A 78 18.89 -7.85 0.54
C VAL A 78 18.43 -8.69 1.74
N TYR A 79 17.51 -8.13 2.51
CA TYR A 79 16.83 -8.82 3.61
C TYR A 79 16.32 -10.20 3.17
N SER A 80 16.70 -11.26 3.89
CA SER A 80 16.53 -12.66 3.45
C SER A 80 15.09 -13.04 3.04
N PRO A 81 14.02 -12.63 3.75
CA PRO A 81 12.65 -12.90 3.30
C PRO A 81 12.28 -12.26 1.95
N VAL A 82 12.86 -11.11 1.59
CA VAL A 82 12.67 -10.53 0.25
C VAL A 82 13.38 -11.36 -0.81
N ARG A 83 14.57 -11.89 -0.52
CA ARG A 83 15.25 -12.84 -1.41
C ARG A 83 14.39 -14.08 -1.65
N LYS A 84 13.84 -14.68 -0.58
CA LYS A 84 12.96 -15.86 -0.68
C LYS A 84 11.71 -15.55 -1.50
N LEU A 85 11.07 -14.41 -1.26
CA LEU A 85 9.93 -13.96 -2.07
C LEU A 85 10.28 -13.92 -3.56
N ALA A 86 11.43 -13.32 -3.91
CA ALA A 86 11.87 -13.21 -5.29
C ALA A 86 12.19 -14.57 -5.94
N SER A 87 12.83 -15.48 -5.21
CA SER A 87 13.25 -16.78 -5.76
C SER A 87 12.18 -17.86 -5.72
N GLU A 88 11.26 -17.83 -4.76
CA GLU A 88 10.30 -18.93 -4.52
C GLU A 88 8.86 -18.58 -4.93
N PHE A 89 8.51 -17.29 -4.99
CA PHE A 89 7.14 -16.85 -5.29
C PHE A 89 7.01 -16.06 -6.59
N LEU A 90 8.00 -15.22 -6.93
CA LEU A 90 7.96 -14.38 -8.12
C LEU A 90 8.57 -15.04 -9.37
N GLN A 91 9.28 -16.15 -9.22
CA GLN A 91 9.76 -16.90 -10.36
C GLN A 91 8.60 -17.60 -11.10
N PRO A 92 8.65 -17.68 -12.44
CA PRO A 92 7.64 -18.38 -13.24
C PRO A 92 7.46 -19.85 -12.89
#